data_AF-A0AAW2TL67-F1
#
_entry.id   AF-A0AAW2TL67-F1
#
_cell.length_a   1.000
_cell.length_b   1.000
_cell.length_c   1.000
_cell.angle_alpha   90.00
_cell.angle_beta   90.00
_cell.angle_gamma   90.00
#
_symmetry.space_group_name_H-M   'P 1'
#
loop_
_entity.id
_entity.type
_entity.pdbx_description
1 polymer ?
#
loop_
_entity_poly.entity_id
_entity_poly.type
_entity_poly.pdbx_seq_one_letter_code
_entity_poly.pdbx_strand_id
1 'polypeptide(L)'
;MYHKIDKLLPSPETRPRYIQMFIYDTEHEIENRLLENNGLDRELVDKIKHILGAHNPFVQTLWQLAQRDDILDCKLLIKEKPTAHSRYALPTASQVAAFGVRTYN
;
A
#
# COMPACT_ATOMS: atom_id res chain seq x y z
N MET A 1 3.22 -12.57 13.72
CA MET A 1 3.03 -13.10 12.35
C MET A 1 3.71 -12.12 11.39
N TYR A 2 4.25 -12.59 10.26
CA TYR A 2 4.80 -11.71 9.22
C TYR A 2 3.94 -11.85 7.97
N HIS A 3 3.33 -10.77 7.52
CA HIS A 3 2.65 -10.75 6.23
C HIS A 3 3.64 -10.28 5.17
N LYS A 4 3.98 -11.16 4.23
CA LYS A 4 4.74 -10.79 3.05
C LYS A 4 3.74 -10.35 2.00
N ILE A 5 3.80 -9.08 1.63
CA ILE A 5 3.07 -8.57 0.47
C ILE A 5 3.82 -9.05 -0.77
N ASP A 6 3.07 -9.48 -1.79
CA ASP A 6 3.61 -9.89 -3.09
C ASP A 6 4.34 -8.74 -3.81
N LYS A 7 4.68 -8.91 -5.09
CA LYS A 7 5.41 -7.91 -5.89
C LYS A 7 4.79 -6.50 -5.71
N LEU A 8 5.65 -5.53 -5.38
CA LEU A 8 5.26 -4.13 -5.19
C LEU A 8 4.82 -3.46 -6.48
N LEU A 9 5.34 -3.94 -7.61
CA LEU A 9 4.92 -3.53 -8.93
C LEU A 9 4.02 -4.61 -9.56
N PRO A 10 3.06 -4.21 -10.40
CA PRO A 10 2.35 -5.15 -11.26
C PRO A 10 3.32 -5.89 -12.18
N SER A 11 2.90 -7.08 -12.63
CA SER A 11 3.56 -7.74 -13.76
C SER A 11 3.31 -6.92 -15.04
N PRO A 12 4.20 -6.99 -16.06
CA PRO A 12 4.12 -6.16 -17.27
C PRO A 12 2.77 -6.20 -17.99
N GLU A 13 2.04 -7.32 -17.91
CA GLU A 13 0.75 -7.51 -18.59
C GLU A 13 -0.46 -7.36 -17.65
N THR A 14 -0.24 -6.97 -16.40
CA THR A 14 -1.30 -6.86 -15.39
C THR A 14 -1.50 -5.42 -14.94
N ARG A 15 -2.74 -5.04 -14.66
CA ARG A 15 -3.03 -3.74 -14.05
C ARG A 15 -2.62 -3.72 -12.57
N PRO A 16 -2.20 -2.56 -12.04
CA PRO A 16 -1.89 -2.42 -10.62
C PRO A 16 -3.15 -2.62 -9.78
N ARG A 17 -3.07 -3.42 -8.71
CA ARG A 17 -4.17 -3.65 -7.76
C ARG A 17 -3.77 -3.36 -6.32
N TYR A 18 -4.74 -2.94 -5.52
CA TYR A 18 -4.60 -2.70 -4.08
C TYR A 18 -3.44 -1.74 -3.74
N ILE A 19 -2.38 -2.25 -3.10
CA ILE A 19 -1.24 -1.45 -2.66
C ILE A 19 -0.38 -0.97 -3.84
N GLN A 20 -0.38 -1.70 -4.96
CA GLN A 20 0.37 -1.35 -6.16
C GLN A 20 -0.13 -0.04 -6.78
N MET A 21 -1.41 0.31 -6.56
CA MET A 21 -1.98 1.59 -7.03
C MET A 21 -1.34 2.81 -6.33
N PHE A 22 -0.76 2.64 -5.15
CA PHE A 22 -0.05 3.71 -4.45
C PHE A 22 1.43 3.82 -4.87
N ILE A 23 1.92 2.88 -5.69
CA ILE A 23 3.36 2.69 -5.96
C ILE A 23 3.69 2.81 -7.45
N TYR A 24 2.95 2.11 -8.32
CA TYR A 24 3.32 1.92 -9.72
C TYR A 24 3.06 3.13 -10.61
N ASP A 25 1.90 3.77 -10.44
CA ASP A 25 1.47 4.91 -11.24
C ASP A 25 0.71 5.89 -10.35
N THR A 26 1.49 6.76 -9.68
CA THR A 26 0.95 7.76 -8.75
C THR A 26 0.17 8.86 -9.47
N GLU A 27 0.43 9.06 -10.77
CA GLU A 27 -0.22 10.06 -11.60
C GLU A 27 -1.64 9.62 -11.98
N HIS A 28 -1.82 8.38 -12.43
CA HIS A 28 -3.12 7.84 -12.84
C HIS A 28 -3.78 6.96 -11.76
N GLU A 29 -3.36 7.08 -10.50
CA GLU A 29 -3.88 6.26 -9.39
C GLU A 29 -5.41 6.31 -9.30
N ILE A 30 -6.02 7.50 -9.43
CA ILE A 30 -7.47 7.67 -9.33
C ILE A 30 -8.17 6.98 -10.50
N GLU A 31 -7.65 7.15 -11.72
CA GLU A 31 -8.21 6.53 -12.91
C GLU A 31 -8.14 5.01 -12.83
N ASN A 32 -7.01 4.47 -12.40
CA ASN A 32 -6.81 3.04 -12.15
C ASN A 32 -7.83 2.50 -11.12
N ARG A 33 -8.14 3.26 -10.07
CA ARG A 33 -9.14 2.87 -9.06
C ARG A 33 -10.57 2.86 -9.60
N LEU A 34 -10.93 3.87 -10.39
CA LEU A 34 -12.25 3.98 -11.02
C LEU A 34 -12.47 2.87 -12.06
N LEU A 35 -11.42 2.47 -12.78
CA LEU A 35 -11.47 1.37 -13.75
C LEU A 35 -11.60 -0.01 -13.08
N GLU A 36 -10.95 -0.22 -11.94
CA GLU A 36 -11.06 -1.50 -11.20
C GLU A 36 -12.38 -1.63 -10.42
N ASN A 37 -13.02 -0.51 -10.07
CA ASN A 37 -14.28 -0.49 -9.34
C ASN A 37 -15.30 0.43 -10.03
N ASN A 38 -16.10 -0.17 -10.91
CA ASN A 38 -17.16 0.53 -11.60
C ASN A 38 -18.16 1.14 -10.60
N GLY A 39 -18.48 2.41 -10.78
CA GLY A 39 -19.48 3.13 -9.96
C GLY A 39 -18.91 3.88 -8.76
N LEU A 40 -17.59 3.95 -8.61
CA LEU A 40 -16.96 4.86 -7.65
C LEU A 40 -17.10 6.31 -8.09
N ASP A 41 -17.39 7.19 -7.13
CA ASP A 41 -17.41 8.63 -7.34
C ASP A 41 -15.98 9.20 -7.29
N ARG A 42 -15.58 9.93 -8.34
CA ARG A 42 -14.22 10.48 -8.47
C ARG A 42 -13.89 11.45 -7.34
N GLU A 43 -14.82 12.33 -6.97
CA GLU A 43 -14.59 13.36 -5.96
C GLU A 43 -14.42 12.72 -4.58
N LEU A 44 -15.21 11.68 -4.27
CA LEU A 44 -15.07 10.91 -3.04
C LEU A 44 -13.73 10.17 -2.97
N VAL A 45 -13.31 9.52 -4.06
CA VAL A 45 -12.01 8.83 -4.11
C VAL A 45 -10.87 9.82 -3.90
N ASP A 46 -10.93 10.99 -4.52
CA ASP A 46 -9.93 12.04 -4.36
C ASP A 46 -9.89 12.57 -2.91
N LYS A 47 -11.04 12.86 -2.31
CA LYS A 47 -11.13 13.27 -0.89
C LYS A 47 -10.54 12.22 0.06
N ILE A 48 -10.85 10.94 -0.14
CA ILE A 48 -10.29 9.85 0.68
C ILE A 48 -8.78 9.79 0.49
N LYS A 49 -8.28 9.87 -0.75
CA LYS A 49 -6.84 9.88 -1.04
C LYS A 49 -6.15 11.05 -0.32
N HIS A 50 -6.75 12.24 -0.34
CA HIS A 50 -6.21 13.42 0.33
C HIS A 50 -6.16 13.24 1.85
N ILE A 51 -7.24 12.79 2.48
CA ILE A 51 -7.30 12.52 3.93
C ILE A 51 -6.25 11.48 4.33
N LEU A 52 -6.13 10.40 3.55
CA LEU A 52 -5.15 9.36 3.79
C LEU A 52 -3.72 9.88 3.63
N GLY A 53 -3.44 10.71 2.62
CA GLY A 53 -2.12 11.33 2.45
C GLY A 53 -1.73 12.24 3.61
N ALA A 54 -2.70 13.03 4.11
CA ALA A 54 -2.47 13.96 5.20
C ALA A 54 -2.25 13.27 6.56
N HIS A 55 -2.96 12.18 6.81
CA HIS A 55 -3.04 11.62 8.17
C HIS A 55 -2.52 10.19 8.33
N ASN A 56 -2.38 9.41 7.25
CA ASN A 56 -1.96 8.02 7.33
C ASN A 56 -0.45 7.88 7.07
N PRO A 57 0.38 7.61 8.11
CA PRO A 57 1.83 7.50 7.95
C PRO A 57 2.26 6.32 7.06
N PHE A 58 1.41 5.30 6.92
CA PHE A 58 1.69 4.17 6.02
C PHE A 58 1.58 4.61 4.55
N VAL A 59 0.59 5.43 4.22
CA VAL A 59 0.43 5.97 2.86
C VAL A 59 1.59 6.89 2.50
N GLN A 60 2.05 7.72 3.43
CA GLN A 60 3.23 8.55 3.24
C GLN A 60 4.48 7.70 2.96
N THR A 61 4.67 6.61 3.71
CA THR A 61 5.81 5.70 3.47
C THR A 61 5.70 4.99 2.12
N LEU A 62 4.49 4.64 1.66
CA LEU A 62 4.27 4.07 0.32
C LEU A 62 4.60 5.05 -0.80
N TRP A 63 4.24 6.32 -0.66
CA TRP A 63 4.62 7.35 -1.63
C TRP A 63 6.12 7.59 -1.65
N GLN A 64 6.78 7.62 -0.48
CA GLN A 64 8.24 7.68 -0.43
C GLN A 64 8.89 6.48 -1.13
N LEU A 65 8.32 5.30 -0.99
CA LEU A 65 8.77 4.10 -1.68
C LEU A 65 8.59 4.21 -3.21
N ALA A 66 7.48 4.79 -3.66
CA ALA A 66 7.18 5.00 -5.08
C ALA A 66 8.21 5.90 -5.80
N GLN A 67 8.89 6.79 -5.06
CA GLN A 67 9.89 7.71 -5.61
C GLN A 67 11.31 7.11 -5.70
N ARG A 68 11.48 5.82 -5.36
CA ARG A 68 12.79 5.18 -5.35
C ARG A 68 13.10 4.50 -6.68
N ASP A 69 14.32 4.69 -7.18
CA ASP A 69 14.80 4.02 -8.40
C ASP A 69 15.02 2.51 -8.19
N ASP A 70 15.32 2.08 -6.95
CA ASP A 70 15.59 0.69 -6.55
C ASP A 70 14.34 -0.06 -6.06
N ILE A 71 13.15 0.38 -6.47
CA ILE A 71 11.88 -0.15 -5.97
C ILE A 71 11.67 -1.64 -6.27
N LEU A 72 12.29 -2.13 -7.35
CA LEU A 72 12.28 -3.54 -7.74
C LEU A 72 12.99 -4.44 -6.70
N ASP A 73 13.98 -3.89 -5.99
CA ASP A 73 14.75 -4.59 -4.96
C ASP A 73 14.18 -4.39 -3.55
N CYS A 74 13.15 -3.54 -3.44
CA CYS A 74 12.48 -3.24 -2.19
C CYS A 74 11.47 -4.34 -1.81
N LYS A 75 11.39 -4.63 -0.51
CA LYS A 75 10.30 -5.42 0.09
C LYS A 75 9.60 -4.65 1.17
N LEU A 76 8.28 -4.68 1.14
CA LEU A 76 7.45 -4.11 2.19
C LEU A 76 7.18 -5.15 3.28
N LEU A 77 7.48 -4.76 4.52
CA LEU A 77 7.29 -5.60 5.71
C LEU A 77 6.29 -4.95 6.66
N ILE A 78 5.23 -5.70 6.98
CA ILE A 78 4.27 -5.34 8.03
C ILE A 78 4.52 -6.27 9.21
N LYS A 79 5.00 -5.70 10.32
CA LYS A 79 5.16 -6.41 11.60
C LYS A 79 3.97 -6.14 12.49
N GLU A 80 3.42 -7.20 13.06
CA GLU A 80 2.35 -7.10 14.05
C GLU A 80 2.90 -7.20 15.47
N LYS A 81 2.33 -6.45 16.42
CA LYS A 81 2.57 -6.62 17.85
C LYS A 81 1.65 -7.73 18.37
N PRO A 82 2.17 -8.81 19.00
CA PRO A 82 1.31 -9.89 19.45
C PRO A 82 0.35 -9.38 20.55
N THR A 83 -0.94 -9.39 20.29
CA THR A 83 -1.97 -9.36 21.33
C THR A 83 -2.35 -10.79 21.70
N ALA A 84 -2.54 -11.07 22.99
CA ALA A 84 -2.80 -12.41 23.53
C ALA A 84 -4.05 -13.14 22.98
N HIS A 85 -4.79 -12.52 22.06
CA HIS A 85 -6.06 -13.04 21.56
C HIS A 85 -6.09 -13.12 20.03
N SER A 86 -6.39 -14.35 19.59
CA SER A 86 -6.68 -14.80 18.22
C SER A 86 -5.51 -14.95 17.25
N ARG A 87 -5.28 -16.22 16.88
CA ARG A 87 -4.37 -16.68 15.81
C ARG A 87 -4.84 -16.29 14.39
N TYR A 88 -5.95 -15.57 14.26
CA TYR A 88 -6.66 -15.33 13.00
C TYR A 88 -7.22 -13.90 12.84
N ALA A 89 -6.87 -12.96 13.71
CA ALA A 89 -7.30 -11.57 13.53
C ALA A 89 -6.42 -10.87 12.47
N LEU A 90 -7.04 -10.15 11.52
CA LEU A 90 -6.33 -9.21 10.66
C LEU A 90 -5.80 -8.06 11.54
N PRO A 91 -4.52 -7.65 11.42
CA PRO A 91 -3.99 -6.57 12.22
C PRO A 91 -4.76 -5.27 11.93
N THR A 92 -5.37 -4.69 12.96
CA THR A 92 -5.83 -3.31 12.94
C THR A 92 -4.62 -2.36 12.91
N ALA A 93 -4.79 -1.11 12.45
CA ALA A 93 -3.69 -0.15 12.33
C ALA A 93 -2.89 0.02 13.65
N SER A 94 -3.56 -0.13 14.80
CA SER A 94 -2.98 -0.14 16.15
C SER A 94 -2.13 -1.37 16.50
N GLN A 95 -2.24 -2.45 15.73
CA GLN A 95 -1.45 -3.67 15.88
C GLN A 95 -0.23 -3.71 14.95
N VAL A 96 -0.11 -2.78 14.00
CA VAL A 96 1.11 -2.62 13.19
C VAL A 96 2.24 -2.09 14.08
N ALA A 97 3.13 -2.98 14.52
CA ALA A 97 4.28 -2.65 15.35
C ALA A 97 5.40 -1.96 14.58
N ALA A 98 5.51 -2.25 13.28
CA ALA A 98 6.44 -1.58 12.38
C ALA A 98 5.99 -1.74 10.93
N PHE A 99 6.17 -0.67 10.16
CA PHE A 99 6.03 -0.62 8.71
C PHE A 99 7.35 -0.12 8.14
N GLY A 100 7.97 -0.88 7.24
CA GLY A 100 9.29 -0.53 6.74
C GLY A 100 9.63 -1.21 5.42
N VAL A 101 10.56 -0.57 4.71
CA VAL A 101 11.11 -1.03 3.44
C VAL A 101 12.50 -1.61 3.68
N ARG A 102 12.79 -2.78 3.12
CA ARG A 102 14.14 -3.36 3.13
C ARG A 102 14.64 -3.50 1.69
N THR A 103 15.82 -2.97 1.43
CA THR A 103 16.60 -3.17 0.20
C THR A 103 17.61 -4.30 0.41
N TYR A 104 17.93 -5.05 -0.64
CA TYR A 104 19.04 -5.99 -0.64
C TYR A 104 20.22 -5.32 -1.35
N ASN A 105 21.37 -5.22 -0.67
CA ASN A 105 22.66 -4.99 -1.31
C ASN A 105 23.25 -6.33 -1.76
#